data_AF-A0A6P7RJ07-F1
#
_entry.id   AF-A0A6P7RJ07-F1
#
_cell.length_a   1.000
_cell.length_b   1.000
_cell.length_c   1.000
_cell.angle_alpha   90.00
_cell.angle_beta   90.00
_cell.angle_gamma   90.00
#
_symmetry.space_group_name_H-M   'P 1'
#
loop_
_entity.id
_entity.type
_entity.pdbx_description
1 polymer ?
#
loop_
_entity_poly.entity_id
_entity_poly.type
_entity_poly.pdbx_seq_one_letter_code
_entity_poly.pdbx_strand_id
1 'polypeptide(L)'
;MDSLLLKTCLKASHECWSAQHLRREQLRASSALWRAAVTMGLKFGNLAGIRHVISYSLSPFEQHTFPSYFSKGIPNVLRRTRERILRVAPPFVVVYLIYTWGNQDFEQSKRKNPAMYENDK
;
A
#
# COMPACT_ATOMS: atom_id res chain seq x y z
N MET A 1 -47.72 -26.44 -13.32
CA MET A 1 -47.39 -25.57 -12.19
C MET A 1 -46.23 -26.27 -11.49
N ASP A 2 -44.96 -25.86 -11.62
CA ASP A 2 -44.49 -24.48 -11.67
C ASP A 2 -43.23 -24.29 -12.52
N SER A 3 -43.41 -24.34 -13.84
CA SER A 3 -42.41 -23.86 -14.83
C SER A 3 -42.26 -22.33 -14.83
N LEU A 4 -43.05 -21.63 -14.01
CA LEU A 4 -43.02 -20.18 -13.82
C LEU A 4 -42.13 -19.74 -12.64
N LEU A 5 -41.82 -20.63 -11.68
CA LEU A 5 -40.95 -20.30 -10.54
C LEU A 5 -39.45 -20.43 -10.85
N LEU A 6 -39.06 -21.23 -11.84
CA LEU A 6 -37.65 -21.29 -12.25
C LEU A 6 -37.26 -20.17 -13.23
N LYS A 7 -38.23 -19.57 -13.93
CA LYS A 7 -37.95 -18.51 -14.93
C LYS A 7 -37.86 -17.11 -14.33
N THR A 8 -38.37 -16.88 -13.12
CA THR A 8 -38.18 -15.62 -12.38
C THR A 8 -36.80 -15.53 -11.71
N CYS A 9 -36.15 -16.65 -11.41
CA CYS A 9 -34.83 -16.65 -10.78
C CYS A 9 -33.66 -16.36 -11.74
N LEU A 10 -33.71 -16.78 -13.01
CA LEU A 10 -32.56 -16.63 -13.93
C LEU A 10 -32.44 -15.22 -14.56
N LYS A 11 -33.48 -14.40 -14.50
CA LYS A 11 -33.44 -12.99 -14.95
C LYS A 11 -32.88 -12.03 -13.87
N ALA A 12 -32.67 -12.51 -12.65
CA ALA A 12 -32.31 -11.67 -11.50
C ALA A 12 -30.79 -11.46 -11.29
N SER A 13 -29.92 -12.10 -12.07
CA SER A 13 -28.49 -12.15 -11.71
C SER A 13 -27.61 -11.02 -12.26
N HIS A 14 -27.98 -10.35 -13.37
CA HIS A 14 -27.12 -9.31 -13.97
C HIS A 14 -27.51 -7.88 -13.54
N GLU A 15 -28.80 -7.60 -13.41
CA GLU A 15 -29.33 -6.29 -12.95
C GLU A 15 -29.17 -6.08 -11.43
N CYS A 16 -29.13 -7.17 -10.65
CA CYS A 16 -28.89 -7.10 -9.20
C CYS A 16 -27.42 -6.77 -8.89
N TRP A 17 -26.50 -7.17 -9.77
CA TRP A 17 -25.06 -6.95 -9.59
C TRP A 17 -24.66 -5.49 -9.80
N SER A 18 -25.25 -4.82 -10.81
CA SER A 18 -25.08 -3.37 -11.04
C SER A 18 -25.71 -2.54 -9.90
N ALA A 19 -26.91 -2.91 -9.44
CA ALA A 19 -27.59 -2.23 -8.33
C ALA A 19 -26.85 -2.38 -6.98
N GLN A 20 -26.23 -3.52 -6.72
CA GLN A 20 -25.41 -3.74 -5.51
C GLN A 20 -24.05 -3.03 -5.58
N HIS A 21 -23.47 -2.84 -6.78
CA HIS A 21 -22.23 -2.09 -6.94
C HIS A 21 -22.44 -0.59 -6.67
N LEU A 22 -23.46 0.01 -7.29
CA LEU A 22 -23.82 1.42 -7.05
C LEU A 22 -24.21 1.68 -5.60
N ARG A 23 -24.95 0.76 -4.94
CA ARG A 23 -25.32 0.92 -3.52
C ARG A 23 -24.11 0.86 -2.58
N ARG A 24 -23.09 0.06 -2.90
CA ARG A 24 -21.82 0.02 -2.14
C ARG A 24 -20.98 1.27 -2.36
N GLU A 25 -21.00 1.85 -3.56
CA GLU A 25 -20.31 3.11 -3.86
C GLU A 25 -21.01 4.31 -3.19
N GLN A 26 -22.34 4.36 -3.17
CA GLN A 26 -23.11 5.40 -2.48
C GLN A 26 -22.82 5.42 -0.96
N LEU A 27 -22.76 4.23 -0.32
CA LEU A 27 -22.46 4.11 1.11
C LEU A 27 -21.00 4.47 1.43
N ARG A 28 -20.05 4.15 0.53
CA ARG A 28 -18.64 4.57 0.67
C ARG A 28 -18.49 6.08 0.52
N ALA A 29 -19.13 6.68 -0.49
CA ALA A 29 -19.11 8.13 -0.73
C ALA A 29 -19.72 8.93 0.44
N SER A 30 -20.87 8.50 0.99
CA SER A 30 -21.46 9.13 2.18
C SER A 30 -20.59 8.99 3.43
N SER A 31 -19.91 7.86 3.62
CA SER A 31 -19.01 7.66 4.76
C SER A 31 -17.74 8.52 4.68
N ALA A 32 -17.22 8.78 3.47
CA ALA A 32 -16.05 9.61 3.25
C ALA A 32 -16.35 11.11 3.45
N LEU A 33 -17.50 11.57 2.96
CA LEU A 33 -17.98 12.94 3.16
C LEU A 33 -18.31 13.24 4.63
N TRP A 34 -18.90 12.29 5.37
CA TRP A 34 -19.19 12.49 6.80
C TRP A 34 -17.91 12.55 7.66
N ARG A 35 -16.87 11.78 7.30
CA ARG A 35 -15.56 11.85 7.95
C ARG A 35 -14.82 13.16 7.64
N ALA A 36 -14.97 13.70 6.42
CA ALA A 36 -14.33 14.94 6.01
C ALA A 36 -14.93 16.20 6.67
N ALA A 37 -16.21 16.17 7.09
CA ALA A 37 -16.83 17.29 7.80
C ALA A 37 -16.38 17.45 9.27
N VAL A 38 -15.81 16.41 9.89
CA VAL A 38 -15.40 16.39 11.31
C VAL A 38 -14.02 17.03 11.54
N THR A 39 -13.22 17.26 10.49
CA THR A 39 -11.81 17.64 10.63
C THR A 39 -11.56 19.12 10.94
N MET A 40 -12.54 20.01 10.83
CA MET A 40 -12.33 21.47 10.91
C MET A 40 -12.72 22.11 12.26
N GLY A 41 -12.64 21.37 13.39
CA GLY A 41 -13.04 21.95 14.69
C GLY A 41 -12.68 21.17 15.96
N LEU A 42 -11.78 20.19 15.89
CA LEU A 42 -11.41 19.40 17.07
C LEU A 42 -10.57 20.26 18.04
N LYS A 43 -11.10 20.50 19.25
CA LYS A 43 -10.46 21.25 20.33
C LYS A 43 -10.11 20.32 21.48
N PHE A 44 -8.97 20.57 22.14
CA PHE A 44 -8.66 19.94 23.42
C PHE A 44 -9.84 20.12 24.40
N GLY A 45 -10.32 19.00 24.94
CA GLY A 45 -11.53 18.94 25.77
C GLY A 45 -12.74 18.23 25.12
N ASN A 46 -12.82 18.15 23.78
CA ASN A 46 -13.90 17.45 23.05
C ASN A 46 -13.34 16.50 21.97
N LEU A 47 -12.45 15.58 22.35
CA LEU A 47 -11.85 14.59 21.43
C LEU A 47 -12.46 13.20 21.60
N ALA A 48 -12.42 12.67 22.82
CA ALA A 48 -12.83 11.31 23.12
C ALA A 48 -13.22 11.17 24.59
N GLY A 49 -14.22 10.34 24.88
CA GLY A 49 -14.62 9.98 26.24
C GLY A 49 -13.75 8.84 26.78
N ILE A 50 -12.58 9.16 27.34
CA ILE A 50 -11.69 8.19 27.98
C ILE A 50 -11.92 8.22 29.50
N ARG A 51 -12.09 7.06 30.14
CA ARG A 51 -12.28 6.92 31.59
C ARG A 51 -11.22 5.97 32.16
N HIS A 52 -10.70 6.29 33.35
CA HIS A 52 -9.78 5.44 34.13
C HIS A 52 -8.48 4.98 33.43
N VAL A 53 -7.79 5.89 32.74
CA VAL A 53 -6.43 5.63 32.24
C VAL A 53 -5.44 6.45 33.06
N ILE A 54 -4.57 5.77 33.81
CA ILE A 54 -3.51 6.41 34.60
C ILE A 54 -2.22 6.33 33.78
N SER A 55 -1.53 7.45 33.60
CA SER A 55 -0.26 7.53 32.88
C SER A 55 0.77 8.25 33.74
N TYR A 56 1.99 7.73 33.74
CA TYR A 56 3.11 8.28 34.50
C TYR A 56 4.15 8.84 33.54
N SER A 57 4.77 9.95 33.91
CA SER A 57 5.84 10.60 33.15
C SER A 57 6.89 11.14 34.10
N LEU A 58 8.17 11.01 33.72
CA LEU A 58 9.30 11.59 34.45
C LEU A 58 9.69 12.94 33.83
N SER A 59 10.23 13.87 34.61
CA SER A 59 10.70 15.17 34.11
C SER A 59 11.81 14.99 33.07
N PRO A 60 11.86 15.78 31.98
CA PRO A 60 12.90 15.66 30.96
C PRO A 60 14.33 15.81 31.51
N PHE A 61 14.52 16.60 32.56
CA PHE A 61 15.82 16.84 33.18
C PHE A 61 16.32 15.64 34.01
N GLU A 62 15.45 14.68 34.31
CA GLU A 62 15.79 13.46 35.04
C GLU A 62 16.01 12.27 34.08
N GLN A 63 15.66 12.43 32.81
CA GLN A 63 15.81 11.40 31.79
C GLN A 63 17.12 11.57 31.02
N HIS A 64 17.71 10.45 30.61
CA HIS A 64 18.76 10.47 29.61
C HIS A 64 18.15 10.73 28.23
N THR A 65 18.80 11.54 27.40
CA THR A 65 18.31 11.85 26.03
C THR A 65 18.34 10.64 25.10
N PHE A 66 19.30 9.72 25.30
CA PHE A 66 19.46 8.50 24.50
C PHE A 66 19.63 7.24 25.38
N PRO A 67 18.56 6.78 26.05
CA PRO A 67 18.65 5.59 26.87
C PRO A 67 18.76 4.33 25.98
N SER A 68 19.62 3.38 26.37
CA SER A 68 19.74 2.05 25.73
C SER A 68 19.92 2.07 24.20
N TYR A 69 20.73 3.01 23.69
CA TYR A 69 20.92 3.20 22.25
C TYR A 69 21.41 1.91 21.54
N PHE A 70 22.47 1.30 22.05
CA PHE A 70 23.06 0.10 21.44
C PHE A 70 22.27 -1.17 21.76
N SER A 71 21.79 -1.32 23.01
CA SER A 71 21.13 -2.56 23.46
C SER A 71 19.69 -2.70 22.97
N LYS A 72 18.95 -1.59 22.80
CA LYS A 72 17.55 -1.60 22.37
C LYS A 72 17.31 -0.84 21.07
N GLY A 73 18.00 0.27 20.84
CA GLY A 73 17.85 1.09 19.64
C GLY A 73 18.20 0.32 18.36
N ILE A 74 19.45 -0.13 18.24
CA ILE A 74 19.95 -0.82 17.05
C ILE A 74 19.16 -2.11 16.73
N PRO A 75 18.92 -3.03 17.69
CA PRO A 75 18.14 -4.23 17.41
C PRO A 75 16.71 -3.93 16.94
N ASN A 76 16.10 -2.87 17.45
CA ASN A 76 14.75 -2.47 17.05
C ASN A 76 14.72 -1.85 15.64
N VAL A 77 15.76 -1.08 15.26
CA VAL A 77 15.90 -0.60 13.87
C VAL A 77 16.07 -1.76 12.91
N LEU A 78 16.98 -2.70 13.20
CA LEU A 78 17.18 -3.89 12.36
C LEU A 78 15.91 -4.72 12.21
N ARG A 79 15.15 -4.92 13.30
CA ARG A 79 13.85 -5.58 13.26
C ARG A 79 12.88 -4.87 12.30
N ARG A 80 12.76 -3.54 12.40
CA ARG A 80 11.88 -2.74 11.52
C ARG A 80 12.32 -2.80 10.05
N THR A 81 13.63 -2.75 9.79
CA THR A 81 14.17 -2.87 8.43
C THR A 81 13.84 -4.24 7.84
N ARG A 82 14.03 -5.32 8.60
CA ARG A 82 13.70 -6.68 8.17
C ARG A 82 12.22 -6.87 7.85
N GLU A 83 11.32 -6.23 8.58
CA GLU A 83 9.86 -6.30 8.32
C GLU A 83 9.44 -5.61 7.03
N ARG A 84 10.27 -4.70 6.50
CA ARG A 84 9.96 -3.90 5.31
C ARG A 84 10.79 -4.28 4.10
N ILE A 85 12.01 -4.81 4.28
CA ILE A 85 12.95 -5.05 3.19
C ILE A 85 12.36 -5.95 2.10
N LEU A 86 11.59 -6.98 2.46
CA LEU A 86 10.99 -7.89 1.47
C LEU A 86 9.83 -7.28 0.68
N ARG A 87 9.24 -6.18 1.16
CA ARG A 87 8.19 -5.46 0.41
C ARG A 87 8.78 -4.38 -0.48
N VAL A 88 9.89 -3.78 -0.04
CA VAL A 88 10.49 -2.62 -0.71
C VAL A 88 11.59 -3.04 -1.69
N ALA A 89 12.44 -4.00 -1.33
CA ALA A 89 13.60 -4.38 -2.15
C ALA A 89 13.25 -5.02 -3.50
N PRO A 90 12.25 -5.94 -3.63
CA PRO A 90 12.00 -6.61 -4.91
C PRO A 90 11.75 -5.69 -6.10
N PRO A 91 10.88 -4.65 -6.04
CA PRO A 91 10.69 -3.76 -7.18
C PRO A 91 11.97 -2.99 -7.54
N PHE A 92 12.78 -2.58 -6.56
CA PHE A 92 14.05 -1.90 -6.84
C PHE A 92 15.06 -2.83 -7.54
N VAL A 93 15.15 -4.08 -7.09
CA VAL A 93 16.02 -5.08 -7.74
C VAL A 93 15.57 -5.32 -9.17
N VAL A 94 14.27 -5.48 -9.42
CA VAL A 94 13.73 -5.66 -10.78
C VAL A 94 14.07 -4.47 -11.68
N VAL A 95 13.85 -3.24 -11.21
CA VAL A 95 14.18 -2.03 -11.98
C VAL A 95 15.68 -1.96 -12.28
N TYR A 96 16.53 -2.28 -11.30
CA TYR A 96 17.97 -2.28 -11.50
C TYR A 96 18.40 -3.29 -12.57
N LEU A 97 17.85 -4.51 -12.53
CA LEU A 97 18.14 -5.55 -13.52
C LEU A 97 17.72 -5.13 -14.94
N ILE A 98 16.52 -4.56 -15.09
CA ILE A 98 16.03 -4.05 -16.38
C ILE A 98 16.95 -2.94 -16.90
N TYR A 99 17.36 -2.02 -16.02
CA TYR A 99 18.27 -0.93 -16.38
C TYR A 99 19.62 -1.46 -16.88
N THR A 100 20.24 -2.40 -16.15
CA THR A 100 21.54 -2.96 -16.54
C THR A 100 21.44 -3.75 -17.84
N TRP A 101 20.39 -4.56 -17.99
CA TRP A 101 20.17 -5.34 -19.21
C TRP A 101 19.94 -4.42 -20.42
N GLY A 102 19.08 -3.41 -20.29
CA GLY A 102 18.77 -2.48 -21.38
C GLY A 102 20.01 -1.72 -21.87
N ASN A 103 20.89 -1.31 -20.96
CA ASN A 103 22.15 -0.65 -21.36
C ASN A 103 23.10 -1.61 -22.08
N GLN A 104 23.26 -2.84 -21.58
CA GLN A 104 24.12 -3.85 -22.21
C GLN A 104 23.63 -4.25 -23.60
N ASP A 105 22.32 -4.47 -23.75
CA ASP A 105 21.71 -4.83 -25.02
C ASP A 105 21.80 -3.68 -26.04
N PHE A 106 21.60 -2.44 -25.59
CA PHE A 106 21.78 -1.26 -26.42
C PHE A 106 23.22 -1.07 -26.91
N GLU A 107 24.21 -1.31 -26.05
CA GLU A 107 25.62 -1.27 -26.43
C GLU A 107 25.99 -2.38 -27.42
N GLN A 108 25.46 -3.59 -27.24
CA GLN A 108 25.67 -4.71 -28.16
C GLN A 108 25.00 -4.45 -29.52
N SER A 109 23.78 -3.93 -29.51
CA SER A 109 23.00 -3.62 -30.71
C SER A 109 23.64 -2.53 -31.59
N LYS A 110 24.45 -1.65 -31.00
CA LYS A 110 25.24 -0.66 -31.76
C LYS A 110 26.45 -1.27 -32.48
N ARG A 111 26.89 -2.46 -32.10
CA ARG A 111 28.04 -3.11 -32.74
C ARG A 111 27.61 -3.71 -34.07
N LYS A 112 28.46 -3.55 -35.09
CA LYS A 112 28.24 -4.18 -36.39
C LYS A 112 28.41 -5.68 -36.27
N ASN A 113 27.48 -6.46 -36.80
CA ASN A 113 27.60 -7.92 -36.86
C ASN A 113 28.38 -8.34 -38.12
N PRO A 114 29.56 -8.95 -38.02
CA PRO A 114 30.35 -9.36 -39.18
C PRO A 114 29.63 -10.40 -40.06
N ALA A 115 28.77 -11.26 -39.47
CA ALA A 115 28.06 -12.31 -40.20
C ALA A 115 27.04 -11.76 -41.23
N MET A 116 26.64 -10.50 -41.10
CA MET A 116 25.68 -9.87 -42.03
C MET A 116 26.32 -9.43 -43.35
N TYR A 117 27.66 -9.45 -43.46
CA TYR A 117 28.39 -8.94 -44.63
C TYR A 117 29.11 -10.04 -45.43
N GLU A 118 28.94 -11.32 -45.08
CA GLU A 118 29.68 -12.44 -45.70
C GLU A 118 29.21 -12.78 -47.12
N ASN A 119 27.95 -12.47 -47.47
CA ASN A 119 27.33 -12.77 -48.77
C ASN A 119 27.04 -11.54 -49.65
N ASP A 120 27.45 -10.34 -49.23
CA ASP A 120 27.41 -9.15 -50.08
C ASP A 120 28.61 -9.20 -51.05
N LYS A 121 28.39 -9.74 -52.25
CA LYS A 121 29.32 -9.74 -53.39
C LYS A 121 28.66 -9.10 -54.60
#